data_AF-A0A3D1WQN6-F1
#
_entry.id   AF-A0A3D1WQN6-F1
#
_cell.length_a   1.000
_cell.length_b   1.000
_cell.length_c   1.000
_cell.angle_alpha   90.00
_cell.angle_beta   90.00
_cell.angle_gamma   90.00
#
_symmetry.space_group_name_H-M   'P 1'
#
loop_
_entity.id
_entity.type
_entity.pdbx_description
1 polymer ?
#
loop_
_entity_poly.entity_id
_entity_poly.type
_entity_poly.pdbx_seq_one_letter_code
_entity_poly.pdbx_strand_id
1 'polypeptide(L)'
;MSGKKPNLPSVEGQPWCTETKRWYKSWRDSPATDSWDDRQWQFLFDTALVHMAVWYDGDLSKVGELRAREAQMGLSFDAKTEKPRGSKKASVLSLVISDRQRKASQARG
;
A
#
# COMPACT_ATOMS: atom_id res chain seq x y z
N MET A 1 4.41 -12.63 24.93
CA MET A 1 5.31 -13.68 24.43
C MET A 1 5.44 -13.47 22.93
N SER A 2 6.61 -13.10 22.42
CA SER A 2 6.81 -13.02 20.97
C SER A 2 6.85 -14.46 20.44
N GLY A 3 5.74 -14.89 19.82
CA GLY A 3 5.63 -16.21 19.23
C GLY A 3 6.61 -16.33 18.06
N LYS A 4 7.25 -17.50 17.92
CA LYS A 4 8.19 -17.76 16.82
C LYS A 4 7.46 -17.61 15.48
N LYS A 5 7.85 -16.63 14.66
CA LYS A 5 7.28 -16.43 13.32
C LYS A 5 7.42 -17.70 12.46
N PRO A 6 6.31 -18.27 11.94
CA PRO A 6 6.32 -19.56 11.28
C PRO A 6 7.08 -19.50 9.94
N ASN A 7 7.64 -20.64 9.55
CA ASN A 7 8.14 -20.83 8.19
C ASN A 7 6.97 -21.06 7.23
N LEU A 8 7.20 -20.84 5.93
CA LEU A 8 6.27 -21.24 4.89
C LEU A 8 6.03 -22.76 5.01
N PRO A 9 4.77 -23.24 5.10
CA PRO A 9 4.47 -24.65 5.31
C PRO A 9 4.88 -25.45 4.08
N SER A 10 5.38 -26.66 4.28
CA SER A 10 5.56 -27.61 3.19
C SER A 10 4.20 -28.18 2.80
N VAL A 11 3.82 -28.08 1.53
CA VAL A 11 2.64 -28.75 0.98
C VAL A 11 3.14 -29.96 0.20
N GLU A 12 2.62 -31.14 0.54
CA GLU A 12 3.01 -32.38 -0.12
C GLU A 12 2.67 -32.31 -1.62
N GLY A 13 3.64 -32.68 -2.47
CA GLY A 13 3.48 -32.65 -3.93
C GLY A 13 3.52 -31.27 -4.57
N GLN A 14 3.57 -30.18 -3.80
CA GLN A 14 3.55 -28.82 -4.34
C GLN A 14 4.74 -27.98 -3.83
N PRO A 15 5.89 -28.01 -4.53
CA PRO A 15 7.04 -27.21 -4.15
C PRO A 15 6.76 -25.73 -4.42
N TRP A 16 6.96 -24.89 -3.41
CA TRP A 16 6.91 -23.44 -3.59
C TRP A 16 7.98 -22.96 -4.57
N CYS A 17 7.58 -22.15 -5.54
CA CYS A 17 8.51 -21.50 -6.47
C CYS A 17 9.41 -20.49 -5.73
N THR A 18 10.54 -20.15 -6.36
CA THR A 18 11.55 -19.25 -5.77
C THR A 18 10.96 -17.88 -5.41
N GLU A 19 10.10 -17.32 -6.27
CA GLU A 19 9.49 -16.01 -6.03
C GLU A 19 8.55 -16.02 -4.83
N THR A 20 7.70 -17.04 -4.68
CA THR A 20 6.82 -17.15 -3.49
C THR A 20 7.62 -17.34 -2.20
N LYS A 21 8.72 -18.10 -2.22
CA LYS A 21 9.63 -18.23 -1.06
C LYS A 21 10.24 -16.89 -0.68
N ARG A 22 10.72 -16.12 -1.67
CA ARG A 22 11.32 -14.79 -1.47
C ARG A 22 10.30 -13.80 -0.92
N TRP A 23 9.11 -13.76 -1.51
CA TRP A 23 8.01 -12.91 -1.08
C TRP A 23 7.58 -13.21 0.36
N TYR A 24 7.37 -14.49 0.69
CA TYR A 24 6.97 -14.90 2.05
C TYR A 24 8.04 -14.50 3.07
N LYS A 25 9.32 -14.71 2.74
CA LYS A 25 10.43 -14.30 3.61
C LYS A 25 10.44 -12.79 3.88
N SER A 26 10.12 -11.96 2.87
CA SER A 26 10.03 -10.51 3.05
C SER A 26 8.96 -10.11 4.07
N TRP A 27 7.78 -10.73 4.02
CA TRP A 27 6.71 -10.49 5.00
C TRP A 27 7.10 -10.99 6.40
N ARG A 28 7.65 -12.21 6.46
CA ARG A 28 8.07 -12.82 7.73
C ARG A 28 9.15 -12.01 8.45
N ASP A 29 10.13 -11.51 7.72
CA ASP A 29 11.24 -10.76 8.31
C ASP A 29 10.86 -9.31 8.64
N SER A 30 9.73 -8.82 8.13
CA SER A 30 9.25 -7.46 8.40
C SER A 30 8.81 -7.29 9.86
N PRO A 31 9.18 -6.18 10.53
CA PRO A 31 8.65 -5.84 11.85
C PRO A 31 7.11 -5.72 11.88
N ALA A 32 6.48 -5.45 10.73
CA ALA A 32 5.02 -5.35 10.62
C ALA A 32 4.28 -6.64 11.02
N THR A 33 4.98 -7.78 11.04
CA THR A 33 4.42 -9.09 11.41
C THR A 33 4.81 -9.54 12.83
N ASP A 34 5.49 -8.70 13.63
CA ASP A 34 5.94 -9.05 14.98
C ASP A 34 4.80 -9.33 15.95
N SER A 35 3.66 -8.64 15.77
CA SER A 35 2.47 -8.77 16.62
C SER A 35 1.39 -9.66 16.01
N TRP A 36 1.66 -10.35 14.91
CA TRP A 36 0.66 -11.16 14.23
C TRP A 36 0.28 -12.40 15.03
N ASP A 37 -1.02 -12.65 15.13
CA ASP A 37 -1.56 -13.88 15.70
C ASP A 37 -1.62 -15.02 14.65
N ASP A 38 -2.01 -16.21 15.10
CA ASP A 38 -2.08 -17.41 14.26
C ASP A 38 -3.01 -17.23 13.04
N ARG A 39 -4.07 -16.42 13.16
CA ARG A 39 -5.03 -16.19 12.08
C ARG A 39 -4.42 -15.31 10.99
N GLN A 40 -3.65 -14.30 11.39
CA GLN A 40 -2.92 -13.45 10.45
C GLN A 40 -1.83 -14.23 9.71
N TRP A 41 -1.13 -15.14 10.39
CA TRP A 41 -0.19 -16.06 9.74
C TRP A 41 -0.88 -17.02 8.77
N GLN A 42 -2.04 -17.58 9.15
CA GLN A 42 -2.84 -18.41 8.25
C GLN A 42 -3.26 -17.63 6.99
N PHE A 43 -3.66 -16.36 7.15
CA PHE A 43 -4.00 -15.50 6.03
C PHE A 43 -2.82 -15.24 5.08
N LEU A 44 -1.60 -15.13 5.61
CA LEU A 44 -0.40 -15.03 4.78
C LEU A 44 -0.14 -16.32 4.00
N PHE A 45 -0.41 -17.50 4.58
CA PHE A 45 -0.32 -18.78 3.85
C PHE A 45 -1.34 -18.87 2.73
N ASP A 46 -2.59 -18.50 2.97
CA ASP A 46 -3.62 -18.47 1.93
C ASP A 46 -3.25 -17.48 0.82
N THR A 47 -2.60 -16.36 1.16
CA THR A 47 -2.08 -15.40 0.19
C THR A 47 -0.87 -15.93 -0.58
N ALA A 48 -0.05 -16.79 0.03
CA ALA A 48 1.06 -17.46 -0.65
C ALA A 48 0.56 -18.37 -1.79
N LEU A 49 -0.60 -19.01 -1.63
CA LEU A 49 -1.23 -19.80 -2.70
C LEU A 49 -1.63 -18.92 -3.88
N VAL A 50 -2.22 -17.75 -3.63
CA VAL A 50 -2.55 -16.78 -4.68
C VAL A 50 -1.29 -16.25 -5.36
N HIS A 51 -0.25 -15.95 -4.58
CA HIS A 51 1.04 -15.51 -5.11
C HIS A 51 1.68 -16.60 -6.00
N MET A 52 1.60 -17.87 -5.60
CA MET A 52 2.06 -19.00 -6.42
C MET A 52 1.25 -19.13 -7.71
N ALA A 53 -0.07 -18.99 -7.69
CA ALA A 53 -0.89 -19.01 -8.90
C ALA A 53 -0.46 -17.91 -9.89
N VAL A 54 -0.15 -16.71 -9.40
CA VAL A 54 0.32 -15.60 -10.25
C VAL A 54 1.72 -15.88 -10.82
N TRP A 55 2.68 -16.31 -9.99
CA TRP A 55 4.09 -16.36 -10.36
C TRP A 55 4.58 -17.70 -10.91
N TYR A 56 3.97 -18.79 -10.50
CA TYR A 56 4.30 -20.14 -10.97
C TYR A 56 3.36 -20.58 -12.10
N ASP A 57 2.05 -20.45 -11.90
CA ASP A 57 1.06 -20.87 -12.92
C ASP A 57 0.83 -19.79 -14.00
N GLY A 58 1.25 -18.54 -13.75
CA GLY A 58 1.08 -17.43 -14.68
C GLY A 58 -0.36 -16.91 -14.76
N ASP A 59 -1.22 -17.21 -13.78
CA ASP A 59 -2.62 -16.79 -13.77
C ASP A 59 -2.75 -15.31 -13.39
N LEU A 60 -2.66 -14.45 -14.41
CA LEU A 60 -2.77 -13.01 -14.25
C LEU A 60 -4.17 -12.54 -13.81
N SER A 61 -5.21 -13.39 -13.89
CA SER A 61 -6.54 -13.05 -13.38
C SER A 61 -6.54 -12.85 -11.86
N LYS A 62 -5.56 -13.45 -11.16
CA LYS A 62 -5.39 -13.39 -9.71
C LYS A 62 -4.63 -12.18 -9.20
N VAL A 63 -4.04 -11.36 -10.08
CA VAL A 63 -3.26 -10.18 -9.67
C VAL A 63 -4.10 -9.18 -8.87
N GLY A 64 -5.37 -8.99 -9.24
CA GLY A 64 -6.28 -8.11 -8.48
C GLY A 64 -6.55 -8.63 -7.07
N GLU A 65 -6.79 -9.93 -6.93
CA GLU A 65 -6.99 -10.60 -5.64
C GLU A 65 -5.73 -10.53 -4.77
N LEU A 66 -4.56 -10.80 -5.35
CA LEU A 66 -3.27 -10.72 -4.66
C LEU A 66 -3.05 -9.31 -4.08
N ARG A 67 -3.24 -8.26 -4.89
CA ARG A 67 -3.11 -6.86 -4.43
C ARG A 67 -4.07 -6.52 -3.29
N ALA A 68 -5.31 -6.98 -3.38
CA ALA A 68 -6.30 -6.74 -2.33
C ALA A 68 -5.89 -7.39 -1.00
N ARG A 69 -5.41 -8.63 -1.03
CA ARG A 69 -4.90 -9.34 0.16
C ARG A 69 -3.66 -8.68 0.74
N GLU A 70 -2.71 -8.29 -0.10
CA GLU A 70 -1.49 -7.57 0.34
C GLU A 70 -1.82 -6.24 1.00
N ALA A 71 -2.75 -5.47 0.43
CA ALA A 71 -3.24 -4.24 1.05
C ALA A 71 -3.90 -4.51 2.42
N GLN A 72 -4.70 -5.57 2.54
CA GLN A 72 -5.32 -5.98 3.81
C GLN A 72 -4.28 -6.39 4.86
N MET A 73 -3.14 -6.95 4.46
CA MET A 73 -2.01 -7.24 5.35
C MET A 73 -1.21 -5.99 5.76
N GLY A 74 -1.59 -4.81 5.28
CA GLY A 74 -0.94 -3.54 5.60
C GLY A 74 0.12 -3.11 4.58
N LEU A 75 0.16 -3.71 3.38
CA LEU A 75 0.99 -3.20 2.30
C LEU A 75 0.40 -1.87 1.80
N SER A 76 0.95 -0.77 2.29
CA SER A 76 0.63 0.57 1.78
C SER A 76 1.86 1.16 1.12
N PHE A 77 1.66 1.73 -0.07
CA PHE A 77 2.63 2.61 -0.69
C PHE A 77 2.18 4.03 -0.43
N ASP A 78 2.88 4.73 0.44
CA ASP A 78 2.77 6.18 0.41
C ASP A 78 3.23 6.62 -0.98
N ALA A 79 2.32 7.22 -1.74
CA ALA A 79 2.73 8.01 -2.88
C ALA A 79 3.74 9.01 -2.32
N LYS A 80 5.01 8.91 -2.73
CA LYS A 80 5.98 9.98 -2.50
C LYS A 80 5.38 11.19 -3.17
N THR A 81 4.62 11.97 -2.43
CA THR A 81 4.14 13.25 -2.86
C THR A 81 5.39 14.08 -2.96
N GLU A 82 5.96 14.17 -4.17
CA GLU A 82 6.87 15.25 -4.46
C GLU A 82 6.10 16.52 -4.12
N LYS A 83 6.56 17.20 -3.07
CA LYS A 83 5.99 18.46 -2.61
C LYS A 83 5.97 19.37 -3.83
N PRO A 84 4.80 19.85 -4.31
CA PRO A 84 4.76 20.69 -5.50
C PRO A 84 5.64 21.91 -5.23
N ARG A 85 6.68 22.09 -6.05
CA ARG A 85 7.58 23.24 -6.00
C ARG A 85 6.68 24.48 -6.10
N GLY A 86 6.65 25.28 -5.03
CA GLY A 86 5.55 26.18 -4.70
C GLY A 86 4.88 26.87 -5.88
N SER A 87 3.63 26.48 -6.17
CA SER A 87 2.79 27.25 -7.07
C SER A 87 2.11 28.35 -6.27
N LYS A 88 2.68 29.56 -6.26
CA LYS A 88 1.94 30.76 -5.85
C LYS A 88 0.90 31.07 -6.94
N LYS A 89 -0.22 30.33 -6.96
CA LYS A 89 -1.41 30.82 -7.65
C LYS A 89 -2.17 31.68 -6.67
N ALA A 90 -2.17 33.00 -6.92
CA ALA A 90 -3.09 33.89 -6.26
C ALA A 90 -4.50 33.33 -6.48
N SER A 91 -5.17 32.96 -5.39
CA SER A 91 -6.55 32.48 -5.46
C SER A 91 -7.39 33.56 -6.12
N VAL A 92 -8.27 33.19 -7.07
CA VAL A 92 -9.23 34.11 -7.70
C VAL A 92 -10.00 34.90 -6.64
N LEU A 93 -10.24 34.30 -5.47
CA LEU A 93 -10.84 34.95 -4.31
C LEU A 93 -10.06 36.18 -3.84
N SER A 94 -8.72 36.09 -3.77
CA SER A 94 -7.85 37.20 -3.37
C SER A 94 -7.85 38.35 -4.38
N LEU A 95 -8.04 38.03 -5.66
CA LEU A 95 -8.12 39.02 -6.74
C LEU A 95 -9.45 39.80 -6.67
N VAL A 96 -10.56 39.09 -6.44
CA VAL A 96 -11.91 39.68 -6.33
C VAL A 96 -12.04 40.53 -5.06
N ILE A 97 -11.46 40.10 -3.93
CA ILE A 97 -11.47 40.87 -2.69
C ILE A 97 -10.70 42.19 -2.86
N SER A 98 -9.54 42.14 -3.53
CA SER A 98 -8.71 43.33 -3.79
C SER A 98 -9.40 44.34 -4.72
N ASP A 99 -10.14 43.87 -5.75
CA ASP A 99 -10.88 44.75 -6.67
C ASP A 99 -12.03 45.48 -5.95
N ARG A 100 -12.75 44.77 -5.07
CA ARG A 100 -13.83 45.37 -4.26
C ARG A 100 -13.31 46.45 -3.31
N GLN A 101 -12.15 46.23 -2.68
CA GLN A 101 -11.54 47.21 -1.78
C GLN A 101 -11.06 48.46 -2.53
N ARG A 102 -10.48 48.31 -3.74
CA ARG A 102 -10.11 49.45 -4.58
C ARG A 102 -11.31 50.31 -4.98
N LYS A 103 -12.40 49.68 -5.43
CA LYS A 103 -13.62 50.40 -5.83
C LYS A 103 -14.28 51.14 -4.67
N ALA A 104 -14.28 50.57 -3.46
CA ALA A 104 -14.81 51.23 -2.27
C ALA A 104 -13.98 52.45 -1.83
N SER A 105 -12.66 52.43 -2.07
CA SER A 105 -11.78 53.58 -1.75
C SER A 105 -11.93 54.74 -2.74
N GLN A 106 -12.22 54.47 -4.01
CA GLN A 106 -12.41 55.52 -5.04
C GLN A 106 -13.77 56.24 -4.94
N ALA A 107 -14.77 55.64 -4.29
CA ALA A 107 -16.09 56.26 -4.10
C ALA A 107 -16.17 57.19 -2.88
N ARG A 108 -15.07 57.39 -2.14
CA ARG A 108 -15.01 58.20 -0.90
C ARG A 108 -14.05 59.39 -0.98
N GLY A 109 -13.50 59.69 -2.16
CA GLY A 109 -12.72 60.90 -2.45
C GLY A 109 -13.46 61.75 -3.47
#